data_AF-A0A6P0WPG4-F1
#
_entry.id   AF-A0A6P0WPG4-F1
#
_cell.length_a   1.000
_cell.length_b   1.000
_cell.length_c   1.000
_cell.angle_alpha   90.00
_cell.angle_beta   90.00
_cell.angle_gamma   90.00
#
_symmetry.space_group_name_H-M   'P 1'
#
loop_
_entity.id
_entity.type
_entity.pdbx_description
1 polymer ?
#
loop_
_entity_poly.entity_id
_entity_poly.type
_entity_poly.pdbx_seq_one_letter_code
_entity_poly.pdbx_strand_id
1 'polypeptide(L)'
;MSKKAFTPIFTALVAVTGVTVATAQSSLAQNQDSVSFMCKDDGIQPVTKARTPVTIARGPIGEIPVIYWTRTMGGLTPKERCEQVSNKFDRLHKKGDLEYITSGYMDGQPAICTANSPGSNCEEELLTLSSQDNPREVLNTLLKVKKLGSPALLI
;
A
#
# COMPACT_ATOMS: atom_id res chain seq x y z
N MET A 1 -75.37 -43.16 -3.57
CA MET A 1 -75.42 -42.44 -4.87
C MET A 1 -74.26 -41.46 -4.86
N SER A 2 -73.28 -41.43 -5.77
CA SER A 2 -73.14 -42.04 -7.09
C SER A 2 -71.65 -42.15 -7.47
N LYS A 3 -71.28 -43.32 -8.02
CA LYS A 3 -70.42 -43.60 -9.20
C LYS A 3 -68.98 -43.02 -9.21
N LYS A 4 -67.93 -43.85 -9.03
CA LYS A 4 -67.19 -44.67 -10.04
C LYS A 4 -66.58 -43.82 -11.19
N ALA A 5 -65.35 -43.98 -11.69
CA ALA A 5 -64.17 -44.79 -11.36
C ALA A 5 -63.03 -44.48 -12.40
N PHE A 6 -61.87 -45.17 -12.30
CA PHE A 6 -60.87 -45.48 -13.37
C PHE A 6 -60.03 -44.28 -13.93
N THR A 7 -58.69 -44.29 -14.09
CA THR A 7 -57.61 -45.32 -14.07
C THR A 7 -56.21 -44.64 -14.03
N PRO A 8 -55.03 -45.32 -14.12
CA PRO A 8 -53.77 -44.91 -13.50
C PRO A 8 -52.80 -44.32 -14.55
N ILE A 9 -51.54 -44.03 -14.18
CA ILE A 9 -50.33 -44.39 -14.94
C ILE A 9 -49.08 -44.01 -14.13
N PHE A 10 -48.13 -44.95 -14.12
CA PHE A 10 -46.75 -44.87 -13.65
C PHE A 10 -45.96 -43.74 -14.31
N THR A 11 -45.12 -43.01 -13.55
CA THR A 11 -43.83 -42.53 -14.07
C THR A 11 -42.85 -42.07 -12.98
N ALA A 12 -41.73 -42.79 -12.95
CA ALA A 12 -40.36 -42.36 -12.67
C ALA A 12 -40.02 -41.63 -11.36
N LEU A 13 -39.32 -42.38 -10.50
CA LEU A 13 -38.38 -41.89 -9.49
C LEU A 13 -37.30 -41.03 -10.18
N VAL A 14 -37.37 -39.70 -10.11
CA VAL A 14 -36.23 -38.85 -10.44
C VAL A 14 -35.39 -38.69 -9.19
N ALA A 15 -34.41 -39.57 -9.02
CA ALA A 15 -33.30 -39.31 -8.11
C ALA A 15 -32.50 -38.14 -8.71
N VAL A 16 -32.85 -36.91 -8.33
CA VAL A 16 -32.01 -35.75 -8.63
C VAL A 16 -30.75 -35.92 -7.78
N THR A 17 -29.69 -36.48 -8.38
CA THR A 17 -28.35 -36.39 -7.82
C THR A 17 -27.98 -34.92 -7.84
N GLY A 18 -28.28 -34.23 -6.74
CA GLY A 18 -27.83 -32.88 -6.50
C GLY A 18 -26.32 -32.90 -6.46
N VAL A 19 -25.67 -32.50 -7.55
CA VAL A 19 -24.25 -32.19 -7.56
C VAL A 19 -24.12 -30.93 -6.72
N THR A 20 -23.75 -31.10 -5.44
CA THR A 20 -23.27 -29.98 -4.64
C THR A 20 -21.95 -29.55 -5.27
N VAL A 21 -22.00 -28.55 -6.15
CA VAL A 21 -20.80 -27.86 -6.59
C VAL A 21 -20.29 -27.11 -5.35
N ALA A 22 -19.32 -27.71 -4.65
CA ALA A 22 -18.55 -27.00 -3.67
C ALA A 22 -17.83 -25.87 -4.42
N THR A 23 -18.42 -24.67 -4.38
CA THR A 23 -17.70 -23.47 -4.79
C THR A 23 -16.56 -23.33 -3.80
N ALA A 24 -15.36 -23.76 -4.19
CA ALA A 24 -14.13 -23.36 -3.53
C ALA A 24 -14.06 -21.85 -3.68
N GLN A 25 -14.57 -21.12 -2.68
CA GLN A 25 -14.36 -19.70 -2.56
C GLN A 25 -12.87 -19.54 -2.24
N SER A 26 -12.08 -19.32 -3.29
CA SER A 26 -10.71 -18.87 -3.16
C SER A 26 -10.74 -17.49 -2.53
N SER A 27 -10.76 -17.41 -1.20
CA SER A 27 -10.43 -16.19 -0.49
C SER A 27 -8.94 -15.93 -0.73
N LEU A 28 -8.62 -15.27 -1.84
CA LEU A 28 -7.38 -14.53 -1.96
C LEU A 28 -7.51 -13.32 -1.03
N ALA A 29 -7.44 -13.57 0.28
CA ALA A 29 -6.98 -12.56 1.21
C ALA A 29 -5.55 -12.24 0.74
N GLN A 30 -5.42 -11.16 -0.03
CA GLN A 30 -4.12 -10.66 -0.43
C GLN A 30 -3.32 -10.45 0.86
N ASN A 31 -2.16 -11.09 0.92
CA ASN A 31 -1.21 -11.04 2.04
C ASN A 31 -0.64 -9.62 2.18
N GLN A 32 -1.46 -8.67 2.62
CA GLN A 32 -1.06 -7.30 2.96
C GLN A 32 -0.17 -7.27 4.21
N ASP A 33 -0.04 -8.40 4.91
CA ASP A 33 0.74 -8.58 6.15
C ASP A 33 2.26 -8.76 5.93
N SER A 34 2.73 -8.80 4.69
CA SER A 34 4.13 -9.15 4.43
C SER A 34 5.08 -7.96 4.30
N VAL A 35 4.56 -6.73 4.13
CA VAL A 35 5.37 -5.52 4.00
C VAL A 35 5.17 -4.61 5.22
N SER A 36 6.26 -4.12 5.78
CA SER A 36 6.26 -3.13 6.87
C SER A 36 7.25 -2.02 6.58
N PHE A 37 7.01 -0.83 7.13
CA PHE A 37 7.90 0.31 6.99
C PHE A 37 8.52 0.67 8.33
N MET A 38 9.81 1.01 8.33
CA MET A 38 10.50 1.43 9.55
C MET A 38 11.70 2.32 9.26
N CYS A 39 12.12 3.06 10.27
CA CYS A 39 13.37 3.80 10.25
C CYS A 39 14.53 2.90 10.68
N LYS A 40 15.67 2.98 9.98
CA LYS A 40 16.96 2.45 10.42
C LYS A 40 17.95 3.60 10.50
N ASP A 41 18.71 3.69 11.59
CA ASP A 41 19.63 4.81 11.83
C ASP A 41 20.88 4.80 10.95
N ASP A 42 21.20 3.66 10.32
CA ASP A 42 22.53 3.38 9.80
C ASP A 42 22.55 2.95 8.33
N GLY A 43 21.55 3.37 7.54
CA GLY A 43 21.48 3.13 6.11
C GLY A 43 22.70 3.69 5.37
N ILE A 44 23.32 2.87 4.52
CA ILE A 44 24.49 3.29 3.73
C ILE A 44 24.01 3.97 2.45
N GLN A 45 24.18 5.29 2.38
CA GLN A 45 23.79 6.06 1.19
C GLN A 45 24.58 5.58 -0.04
N PRO A 46 23.94 5.33 -1.20
CA PRO A 46 24.61 4.74 -2.36
C PRO A 46 25.76 5.59 -2.92
N VAL A 47 25.64 6.91 -2.85
CA VAL A 47 26.59 7.87 -3.45
C VAL A 47 27.75 8.17 -2.51
N THR A 48 27.47 8.74 -1.33
CA THR A 48 28.51 9.20 -0.40
C THR A 48 29.05 8.09 0.50
N LYS A 49 28.38 6.93 0.57
CA LYS A 49 28.65 5.83 1.53
C LYS A 49 28.50 6.23 3.00
N ALA A 50 27.95 7.40 3.30
CA ALA A 50 27.68 7.83 4.66
C ALA A 50 26.54 7.03 5.31
N ARG A 51 26.66 6.78 6.62
CA ARG A 51 25.56 6.24 7.44
C ARG A 51 24.53 7.34 7.66
N THR A 52 23.30 7.07 7.26
CA THR A 52 22.20 8.04 7.22
C THR A 52 20.92 7.33 7.68
N PRO A 53 20.08 7.98 8.50
CA PRO A 53 18.75 7.44 8.80
C PRO A 53 17.98 7.17 7.50
N VAL A 54 17.34 6.00 7.40
CA VAL A 54 16.69 5.53 6.18
C VAL A 54 15.33 4.93 6.50
N THR A 55 14.30 5.38 5.78
CA THR A 55 13.02 4.67 5.70
C THR A 55 13.19 3.48 4.78
N ILE A 56 12.95 2.28 5.30
CA ILE A 56 12.99 1.03 4.53
C ILE A 56 11.60 0.41 4.45
N ALA A 57 11.32 -0.25 3.33
CA ALA A 57 10.22 -1.19 3.20
C ALA A 57 10.80 -2.61 3.38
N ARG A 58 10.35 -3.32 4.40
CA ARG A 58 10.73 -4.72 4.65
C ARG A 58 9.62 -5.62 4.14
N GLY A 59 9.92 -6.42 3.13
CA GLY A 59 9.02 -7.41 2.54
C GLY A 59 9.62 -8.83 2.53
N PRO A 60 8.90 -9.82 1.97
CA PRO A 60 9.38 -11.21 1.86
C PRO A 60 10.71 -11.37 1.13
N ILE A 61 10.96 -10.48 0.15
CA ILE A 61 12.14 -10.51 -0.71
C ILE A 61 13.32 -9.71 -0.13
N GLY A 62 13.15 -9.10 1.06
CA GLY A 62 14.19 -8.33 1.74
C GLY A 62 13.79 -6.89 2.06
N GLU A 63 14.80 -6.10 2.40
CA GLU A 63 14.65 -4.67 2.72
C GLU A 63 14.99 -3.81 1.50
N ILE A 64 14.09 -2.88 1.17
CA ILE A 64 14.28 -1.90 0.10
C ILE A 64 14.39 -0.52 0.73
N PRO A 65 15.49 0.23 0.51
CA PRO A 65 15.58 1.61 0.96
C PRO A 65 14.61 2.48 0.14
N VAL A 66 13.82 3.29 0.84
CA VAL A 66 12.80 4.17 0.25
C VAL A 66 13.26 5.63 0.28
N ILE A 67 13.72 6.09 1.45
CA ILE A 67 14.12 7.49 1.69
C ILE A 67 15.34 7.52 2.60
N TYR A 68 16.44 8.12 2.17
CA TYR A 68 17.54 8.53 3.04
C TYR A 68 17.33 9.96 3.50
N TRP A 69 17.45 10.17 4.80
CA TRP A 69 17.19 11.44 5.47
C TRP A 69 18.50 12.15 5.77
N THR A 70 18.79 13.19 5.00
CA THR A 70 20.08 13.87 4.92
C THR A 70 20.07 15.26 5.53
N ARG A 71 18.89 15.90 5.66
CA ARG A 71 18.76 17.28 6.14
C ARG A 71 17.67 17.46 7.18
N THR A 72 17.91 18.42 8.08
CA THR A 72 16.95 18.94 9.04
C THR A 72 15.89 19.78 8.32
N MET A 73 14.63 19.68 8.74
CA MET A 73 13.53 20.46 8.18
C MET A 73 12.46 20.71 9.24
N GLY A 74 11.95 21.94 9.33
CA GLY A 74 10.89 22.28 10.28
C GLY A 74 11.27 22.05 11.75
N GLY A 75 12.57 22.16 12.09
CA GLY A 75 13.08 21.85 13.43
C GLY A 75 13.30 20.37 13.72
N LEU A 76 12.91 19.47 12.82
CA LEU A 76 13.11 18.03 12.96
C LEU A 76 14.44 17.60 12.34
N THR A 77 15.23 16.87 13.12
CA THR A 77 16.45 16.20 12.68
C THR A 77 16.15 15.13 11.62
N PRO A 78 17.14 14.71 10.82
CA PRO A 78 16.91 13.64 9.85
C PRO A 78 16.38 12.33 10.45
N LYS A 79 16.82 12.00 11.68
CA LYS A 79 16.33 10.83 12.41
C LYS A 79 14.86 10.96 12.81
N GLU A 80 14.45 12.09 13.38
CA GLU A 80 13.05 12.31 13.77
C GLU A 80 12.11 12.28 12.54
N ARG A 81 12.54 12.88 11.43
CA ARG A 81 11.78 12.81 10.16
C ARG A 81 11.65 11.37 9.67
N CYS A 82 12.74 10.62 9.73
CA CYS A 82 12.76 9.20 9.38
C CYS A 82 11.76 8.39 10.22
N GLU A 83 11.76 8.55 11.53
CA GLU A 83 10.85 7.84 12.43
C GLU A 83 9.38 8.22 12.15
N GLN A 84 9.07 9.52 12.08
CA GLN A 84 7.69 9.99 11.88
C GLN A 84 7.12 9.52 10.53
N VAL A 85 7.88 9.68 9.45
CA VAL A 85 7.40 9.34 8.12
C VAL A 85 7.37 7.83 7.91
N SER A 86 8.34 7.07 8.44
CA SER A 86 8.28 5.61 8.37
C SER A 86 7.04 5.06 9.09
N ASN A 87 6.68 5.63 10.26
CA ASN A 87 5.47 5.25 10.99
C ASN A 87 4.19 5.60 10.22
N LYS A 88 4.15 6.76 9.53
CA LYS A 88 3.02 7.13 8.65
C LYS A 88 2.88 6.12 7.50
N PHE A 89 3.98 5.80 6.81
CA PHE A 89 3.99 4.79 5.74
C PHE A 89 3.48 3.44 6.25
N ASP A 90 3.98 2.97 7.40
CA ASP A 90 3.59 1.66 7.96
C ASP A 90 2.10 1.61 8.31
N ARG A 91 1.61 2.65 9.01
CA ARG A 91 0.19 2.75 9.38
C ARG A 91 -0.71 2.79 8.14
N LEU A 92 -0.38 3.61 7.15
CA LEU A 92 -1.19 3.75 5.94
C LEU A 92 -1.11 2.50 5.06
N HIS A 93 0.04 1.83 5.04
CA HIS A 93 0.17 0.53 4.38
C HIS A 93 -0.76 -0.51 5.00
N LYS A 94 -0.78 -0.62 6.33
CA LYS A 94 -1.65 -1.55 7.06
C LYS A 94 -3.14 -1.27 6.86
N LYS A 95 -3.51 -0.02 6.59
CA LYS A 95 -4.89 0.37 6.24
C LYS A 95 -5.27 0.08 4.78
N GLY A 96 -4.28 -0.07 3.89
CA GLY A 96 -4.51 -0.20 2.44
C GLY A 96 -4.46 1.13 1.67
N ASP A 97 -4.18 2.24 2.34
CA ASP A 97 -4.32 3.60 1.78
C ASP A 97 -3.12 4.02 0.89
N LEU A 98 -2.12 3.15 0.70
CA LEU A 98 -0.97 3.39 -0.18
C LEU A 98 -1.19 2.92 -1.63
N GLU A 99 -2.41 2.48 -1.97
CA GLU A 99 -2.77 2.09 -3.33
C GLU A 99 -2.52 3.26 -4.29
N TYR A 100 -3.07 4.42 -3.95
CA TYR A 100 -2.89 5.67 -4.69
C TYR A 100 -2.15 6.69 -3.84
N ILE A 101 -0.96 7.06 -4.31
CA ILE A 101 -0.21 8.19 -3.76
C ILE A 101 -0.14 9.28 -4.83
N THR A 102 -0.23 10.53 -4.38
CA THR A 102 -0.19 11.72 -5.24
C THR A 102 0.72 12.77 -4.60
N SER A 103 0.87 13.89 -5.29
CA SER A 103 1.62 15.04 -4.81
C SER A 103 0.75 16.28 -4.88
N GLY A 104 0.81 17.12 -3.86
CA GLY A 104 -0.01 18.33 -3.78
C GLY A 104 0.53 19.30 -2.75
N TYR A 105 -0.35 20.15 -2.24
CA TYR A 105 -0.05 21.05 -1.15
C TYR A 105 -0.99 20.74 0.02
N MET A 106 -0.40 20.58 1.21
CA MET A 106 -1.13 20.47 2.47
C MET A 106 -0.64 21.59 3.39
N ASP A 107 -1.55 22.36 3.96
CA ASP A 107 -1.25 23.52 4.81
C ASP A 107 -0.24 24.51 4.19
N GLY A 108 -0.31 24.69 2.87
CA GLY A 108 0.56 25.60 2.11
C GLY A 108 1.98 25.05 1.85
N GLN A 109 2.27 23.82 2.25
CA GLN A 109 3.56 23.16 2.03
C GLN A 109 3.43 22.06 0.97
N PRO A 110 4.43 21.89 0.08
CA PRO A 110 4.42 20.79 -0.87
C PRO A 110 4.49 19.45 -0.12
N ALA A 111 3.70 18.47 -0.55
CA ALA A 111 3.59 17.19 0.14
C ALA A 111 3.39 16.02 -0.83
N ILE A 112 3.80 14.83 -0.38
CA ILE A 112 3.33 13.54 -0.88
C ILE A 112 2.25 13.05 0.08
N CYS A 113 1.16 12.54 -0.47
CA CYS A 113 -0.06 12.22 0.26
C CYS A 113 -0.76 11.01 -0.36
N THR A 114 -1.64 10.38 0.40
CA THR A 114 -2.60 9.40 -0.13
C THR A 114 -3.68 10.10 -0.95
N ALA A 115 -4.37 9.32 -1.77
CA ALA A 115 -5.47 9.78 -2.60
C ALA A 115 -6.52 8.67 -2.74
N ASN A 116 -7.77 9.04 -3.01
CA ASN A 116 -8.86 8.08 -3.21
C ASN A 116 -8.90 7.51 -4.65
N SER A 117 -8.28 8.20 -5.60
CA SER A 117 -8.18 7.76 -6.99
C SER A 117 -6.93 8.36 -7.66
N PRO A 118 -6.47 7.80 -8.79
CA PRO A 118 -5.33 8.34 -9.54
C PRO A 118 -5.52 9.83 -9.85
N GLY A 119 -4.56 10.66 -9.43
CA GLY A 119 -4.55 12.10 -9.71
C GLY A 119 -5.59 12.94 -8.96
N SER A 120 -6.31 12.35 -7.99
CA SER A 120 -7.19 13.13 -7.10
C SER A 120 -6.38 13.97 -6.09
N ASN A 121 -7.10 14.78 -5.31
CA ASN A 121 -6.52 15.67 -4.30
C ASN A 121 -5.84 14.89 -3.17
N CYS A 122 -4.92 15.56 -2.46
CA CYS A 122 -4.36 15.03 -1.23
C CYS A 122 -5.44 14.79 -0.18
N GLU A 123 -5.39 13.62 0.44
CA GLU A 123 -6.26 13.26 1.56
C GLU A 123 -5.46 13.20 2.86
N GLU A 124 -4.55 12.23 2.98
CA GLU A 124 -3.73 12.07 4.18
C GLU A 124 -2.24 12.23 3.84
N GLU A 125 -1.55 13.07 4.62
CA GLU A 125 -0.15 13.39 4.38
C GLU A 125 0.76 12.18 4.70
N LEU A 126 1.62 11.83 3.75
CA LEU A 126 2.70 10.86 3.95
C LEU A 126 4.02 11.56 4.31
N LEU A 127 4.34 12.61 3.57
CA LEU A 127 5.63 13.28 3.62
C LEU A 127 5.47 14.75 3.24
N THR A 128 5.82 15.63 4.16
CA THR A 128 6.01 17.06 3.88
C THR A 128 7.37 17.29 3.22
N LEU A 129 7.39 18.16 2.21
CA LEU A 129 8.57 18.49 1.42
C LEU A 129 9.06 19.91 1.70
N SER A 130 10.33 20.17 1.38
CA SER A 130 10.86 21.52 1.38
C SER A 130 10.19 22.34 0.29
N SER A 131 10.06 23.65 0.49
CA SER A 131 9.61 24.58 -0.54
C SER A 131 10.50 24.57 -1.81
N GLN A 132 11.73 24.06 -1.71
CA GLN A 132 12.65 23.92 -2.83
C GLN A 132 12.50 22.58 -3.58
N ASP A 133 11.81 21.60 -3.01
CA ASP A 133 11.65 20.29 -3.65
C ASP A 133 10.53 20.34 -4.69
N ASN A 134 10.70 19.63 -5.80
CA ASN A 134 9.63 19.46 -6.78
C ASN A 134 8.74 18.27 -6.38
N PRO A 135 7.47 18.50 -5.96
CA PRO A 135 6.60 17.44 -5.46
C PRO A 135 6.32 16.34 -6.51
N ARG A 136 6.29 16.68 -7.80
CA ARG A 136 6.09 15.70 -8.88
C ARG A 136 7.32 14.81 -9.08
N GLU A 137 8.52 15.36 -8.98
CA GLU A 137 9.76 14.58 -9.10
C GLU A 137 9.95 13.63 -7.93
N VAL A 138 9.63 14.09 -6.72
CA VAL A 138 9.63 13.25 -5.52
C VAL A 138 8.64 12.10 -5.67
N LEU A 139 7.40 12.37 -6.08
CA LEU A 139 6.39 11.34 -6.34
C LEU A 139 6.87 10.32 -7.38
N ASN A 140 7.39 10.80 -8.51
CA ASN A 140 7.90 9.93 -9.57
C ASN A 140 9.01 9.00 -9.09
N THR A 141 9.87 9.49 -8.19
CA THR A 141 10.94 8.68 -7.59
C THR A 141 10.36 7.62 -6.64
N LEU A 142 9.42 7.97 -5.76
CA LEU A 142 8.73 7.00 -4.90
C LEU A 142 8.01 5.91 -5.70
N LEU A 143 7.34 6.27 -6.79
CA LEU A 143 6.68 5.30 -7.67
C LEU A 143 7.67 4.37 -8.36
N LYS A 144 8.89 4.85 -8.69
CA LYS A 144 9.97 4.00 -9.21
C LYS A 144 10.51 3.05 -8.14
N VAL A 145 10.69 3.51 -6.90
CA VAL A 145 11.06 2.64 -5.77
C VAL A 145 10.02 1.52 -5.61
N LYS A 146 8.71 1.86 -5.59
CA LYS A 146 7.60 0.90 -5.46
C LYS A 146 7.61 -0.18 -6.55
N LYS A 147 7.94 0.18 -7.80
CA LYS A 147 7.88 -0.73 -8.95
C LYS A 147 9.17 -1.53 -9.19
N LEU A 148 10.33 -0.93 -8.92
CA LEU A 148 11.61 -1.40 -9.44
C LEU A 148 12.69 -1.58 -8.36
N GLY A 149 12.44 -1.15 -7.12
CA GLY A 149 13.51 -1.06 -6.09
C GLY A 149 14.67 -0.12 -6.49
N SER A 150 14.43 0.78 -7.45
CA SER A 150 15.40 1.74 -8.03
C SER A 150 15.47 3.04 -7.20
N PRO A 151 16.45 3.95 -7.41
CA PRO A 151 17.16 4.61 -6.32
C PRO A 151 16.24 5.35 -5.35
N ALA A 152 16.49 5.10 -4.07
CA ALA A 152 15.82 5.75 -2.96
C ALA A 152 15.93 7.27 -3.05
N LEU A 153 14.93 7.96 -2.52
CA LEU A 153 14.96 9.40 -2.34
C LEU A 153 16.09 9.83 -1.39
N LEU A 154 16.67 10.99 -1.66
CA LEU A 154 17.63 11.66 -0.78
C LEU A 154 17.05 13.04 -0.41
N ILE A 155 16.56 13.21 0.82
CA ILE A 155 15.86 14.45 1.25
C ILE A 155 16.08 14.83 2.70
#